data_AF-A0A1Y4S710-F1
#
_entry.id   AF-A0A1Y4S710-F1
#
_cell.length_a   1.000
_cell.length_b   1.000
_cell.length_c   1.000
_cell.angle_alpha   90.00
_cell.angle_beta   90.00
_cell.angle_gamma   90.00
#
_symmetry.space_group_name_H-M   'P 1'
#
loop_
_entity.id
_entity.type
_entity.pdbx_description
1 polymer ?
#
loop_
_entity_poly.entity_id
_entity_poly.type
_entity_poly.pdbx_seq_one_letter_code
_entity_poly.pdbx_strand_id
1 'polypeptide(L)'
;MSELVIQYHDFENAKKEIKKFSEQTTTDLDLRRVDDSKGVGEFLGDWFFGRGIGKDHLVKGEELNDLTSQIQTHLHSINNTQIKLIKEFGQVYSALEALDKDYIQAILISIKATEETSEGIQKTQEQIKKIVENQRKTLEELKKFKQKLDGYTHLGDIDKIWGDCQKWHQDMASLTKEISAATEHGKDNDKKLEALKSALSTAEKKTGDLSVQISQMIERLESVTSFTSALEKITHLQDVDEMWESLITAHEALKNIGSDIEALKKGAAKHQEEINKLLVFVEKVSSLEHLMDVDKLWSCAEEQKHHLKEIDRIDDEQTGRLDALTRKLEEITDRVSANEKTLKNLDESVNKFNSMAHLEDVDSTWNTVKEHSEQLSEMEKQNDAIVASVQKNKEEVEAKIAASIQETNNTIESLTKKIKYAYWIAGGAAGLAIIELLLLLL
;
A
#
# COMPACT_ATOMS: atom_id res chain seq x y z
N MET A 1 1.80 65.51 -6.84
CA MET A 1 0.44 66.02 -7.07
C MET A 1 0.17 67.05 -6.00
N SER A 2 -0.01 68.32 -6.39
CA SER A 2 -0.33 69.40 -5.47
C SER A 2 -1.78 69.23 -5.02
N GLU A 3 -1.98 69.07 -3.72
CA GLU A 3 -3.28 68.89 -3.09
C GLU A 3 -4.07 70.20 -3.22
N LEU A 4 -4.98 70.27 -4.20
CA LEU A 4 -5.86 71.43 -4.36
C LEU A 4 -7.01 71.30 -3.37
N VAL A 5 -6.92 72.03 -2.26
CA VAL A 5 -7.97 72.07 -1.24
C VAL A 5 -9.16 72.86 -1.78
N ILE A 6 -10.26 72.16 -2.07
CA ILE A 6 -11.51 72.74 -2.59
C ILE A 6 -12.16 73.58 -1.48
N GLN A 7 -12.30 74.89 -1.66
CA GLN A 7 -12.86 75.79 -0.66
C GLN A 7 -14.36 76.01 -0.90
N TYR A 8 -15.16 75.01 -0.53
CA TYR A 8 -16.62 74.97 -0.68
C TYR A 8 -17.40 76.18 -0.11
N HIS A 9 -16.80 76.98 0.77
CA HIS A 9 -17.50 78.02 1.52
C HIS A 9 -17.79 79.28 0.69
N ASP A 10 -17.00 79.59 -0.33
CA ASP A 10 -17.11 80.87 -1.03
C ASP A 10 -18.34 80.93 -1.95
N PHE A 11 -18.63 79.83 -2.64
CA PHE A 11 -19.83 79.72 -3.49
C PHE A 11 -21.13 79.79 -2.67
N GLU A 12 -21.20 79.03 -1.58
CA GLU A 12 -22.40 79.01 -0.73
C GLU A 12 -22.61 80.34 0.00
N ASN A 13 -21.54 81.03 0.40
CA ASN A 13 -21.63 82.37 0.98
C ASN A 13 -22.17 83.39 -0.03
N ALA A 14 -21.63 83.43 -1.25
CA ALA A 14 -22.10 84.34 -2.29
C ALA A 14 -23.57 84.10 -2.67
N LYS A 15 -23.96 82.83 -2.81
CA LYS A 15 -25.36 82.42 -3.05
C LYS A 15 -26.31 82.88 -1.94
N LYS A 16 -25.88 82.78 -0.67
CA LYS A 16 -26.68 83.19 0.49
C LYS A 16 -26.93 84.70 0.53
N GLU A 17 -25.95 85.52 0.18
CA GLU A 17 -26.10 86.98 0.11
C GLU A 17 -27.08 87.37 -1.02
N ILE A 18 -26.97 86.75 -2.21
CA ILE A 18 -27.90 86.98 -3.33
C ILE A 18 -29.35 86.62 -2.94
N LYS A 19 -29.55 85.48 -2.25
CA LYS A 19 -30.89 85.07 -1.76
C LYS A 19 -31.49 86.14 -0.84
N LYS A 20 -30.71 86.59 0.15
CA LYS A 20 -31.14 87.59 1.14
C LYS A 20 -31.54 88.92 0.51
N PHE A 21 -30.91 89.29 -0.60
CA PHE A 21 -31.30 90.49 -1.37
C PHE A 21 -32.58 90.28 -2.17
N SER A 22 -32.75 89.14 -2.84
CA SER A 22 -33.96 88.85 -3.62
C SER A 22 -35.26 88.89 -2.79
N GLU A 23 -35.12 88.67 -1.47
CA GLU A 23 -36.21 88.69 -0.49
C GLU A 23 -36.52 90.10 0.06
N GLN A 24 -35.73 91.14 -0.26
CA GLN A 24 -36.02 92.53 0.17
C GLN A 24 -37.09 93.17 -0.74
N THR A 25 -38.16 93.68 -0.12
CA THR A 25 -39.34 94.24 -0.79
C THR A 25 -39.09 95.64 -1.38
N THR A 26 -39.79 95.95 -2.47
CA THR A 26 -39.68 97.20 -3.25
C THR A 26 -40.14 98.43 -2.46
N THR A 27 -39.37 99.52 -2.56
CA THR A 27 -39.79 100.84 -2.07
C THR A 27 -40.97 101.34 -2.91
N ASP A 28 -42.13 101.53 -2.30
CA ASP A 28 -43.27 102.19 -2.94
C ASP A 28 -42.98 103.68 -3.12
N LEU A 29 -43.16 104.18 -4.34
CA LEU A 29 -42.80 105.54 -4.77
C LEU A 29 -44.08 106.34 -4.99
N ASP A 30 -44.84 106.56 -3.92
CA ASP A 30 -45.99 107.46 -3.96
C ASP A 30 -45.59 108.85 -3.46
N LEU A 31 -45.77 109.85 -4.32
CA LEU A 31 -45.46 111.26 -4.05
C LEU A 31 -46.76 112.01 -3.80
N ARG A 32 -46.88 112.66 -2.63
CA ARG A 32 -48.04 113.52 -2.36
C ARG A 32 -47.94 114.80 -3.20
N ARG A 33 -48.95 115.06 -4.02
CA ARG A 33 -49.05 116.28 -4.83
C ARG A 33 -49.49 117.46 -3.95
N VAL A 34 -49.01 118.65 -4.28
CA VAL A 34 -49.45 119.90 -3.65
C VAL A 34 -50.92 120.19 -4.00
N ASP A 35 -51.68 120.74 -3.05
CA ASP A 35 -53.11 121.00 -3.18
C ASP A 35 -53.43 121.97 -4.33
N ASP A 36 -54.48 121.67 -5.10
CA ASP A 36 -54.89 122.42 -6.29
C ASP A 36 -56.10 123.34 -6.06
N SER A 37 -56.69 123.32 -4.86
CA SER A 37 -57.88 124.09 -4.52
C SER A 37 -57.79 124.73 -3.13
N LYS A 38 -58.31 125.95 -2.99
CA LYS A 38 -58.26 126.69 -1.72
C LYS A 38 -59.07 125.99 -0.63
N GLY A 39 -58.45 125.82 0.54
CA GLY A 39 -59.16 125.42 1.75
C GLY A 39 -60.15 126.50 2.23
N VAL A 40 -61.21 126.08 2.92
CA VAL A 40 -62.29 126.97 3.43
C VAL A 40 -61.73 128.14 4.26
N GLY A 41 -60.62 127.95 4.98
CA GLY A 41 -59.94 129.00 5.75
C GLY A 41 -59.22 130.05 4.89
N GLU A 42 -58.63 129.67 3.75
CA GLU A 42 -57.95 130.60 2.83
C GLU A 42 -58.95 131.42 2.01
N PHE A 43 -60.05 130.80 1.61
CA PHE A 43 -61.15 131.50 0.95
C PHE A 43 -61.75 132.59 1.85
N LEU A 44 -61.95 132.28 3.14
CA LEU A 44 -62.47 133.26 4.12
C LEU A 44 -61.48 134.39 4.41
N GLY A 45 -60.17 134.08 4.45
CA GLY A 45 -59.11 135.07 4.62
C GLY A 45 -59.04 136.09 3.47
N ASP A 46 -59.03 135.61 2.22
CA ASP A 46 -58.91 136.48 1.04
C ASP A 46 -60.15 137.36 0.81
N TRP A 47 -61.35 136.86 1.17
CA TRP A 47 -62.59 137.66 1.17
C TRP A 47 -62.53 138.81 2.18
N PHE A 48 -62.02 138.56 3.39
CA PHE A 48 -61.99 139.55 4.47
C PHE A 48 -60.94 140.65 4.25
N PHE A 49 -59.80 140.31 3.62
CA PHE A 49 -58.71 141.26 3.33
C PHE A 49 -58.75 141.88 1.93
N GLY A 50 -59.87 141.72 1.20
CA GLY A 50 -60.13 142.45 -0.06
C GLY A 50 -59.29 142.01 -1.26
N ARG A 51 -58.85 140.74 -1.32
CA ARG A 51 -57.94 140.22 -2.36
C ARG A 51 -58.62 139.48 -3.53
N GLY A 52 -59.95 139.49 -3.62
CA GLY A 52 -60.74 138.95 -4.75
C GLY A 52 -61.18 137.48 -4.59
N ILE A 53 -62.15 137.05 -5.41
CA ILE A 53 -62.87 135.76 -5.30
C ILE A 53 -62.26 134.69 -6.26
N GLY A 54 -60.94 134.55 -6.28
CA GLY A 54 -60.23 133.53 -7.06
C GLY A 54 -60.17 132.18 -6.33
N LYS A 55 -60.41 131.07 -7.04
CA LYS A 55 -60.45 129.70 -6.49
C LYS A 55 -59.09 128.97 -6.45
N ASP A 56 -58.05 129.57 -7.04
CA ASP A 56 -56.75 128.91 -7.19
C ASP A 56 -55.89 129.07 -5.94
N HIS A 57 -55.37 127.95 -5.41
CA HIS A 57 -54.50 127.94 -4.24
C HIS A 57 -53.09 128.50 -4.58
N LEU A 58 -52.53 129.31 -3.67
CA LEU A 58 -51.17 129.83 -3.78
C LEU A 58 -50.25 128.89 -3.01
N VAL A 59 -49.52 128.04 -3.75
CA VAL A 59 -48.57 127.07 -3.20
C VAL A 59 -47.64 127.75 -2.19
N LYS A 60 -47.64 127.23 -0.96
CA LYS A 60 -46.82 127.75 0.13
C LYS A 60 -45.39 127.22 0.03
N GLY A 61 -44.44 128.01 0.54
CA GLY A 61 -43.04 127.57 0.67
C GLY A 61 -42.88 126.30 1.51
N GLU A 62 -43.80 126.05 2.46
CA GLU A 62 -43.83 124.82 3.27
C GLU A 62 -44.23 123.60 2.44
N GLU A 63 -45.20 123.70 1.53
CA GLU A 63 -45.65 122.59 0.67
C GLU A 63 -44.59 122.22 -0.38
N LEU A 64 -43.90 123.23 -0.93
CA LEU A 64 -42.78 123.01 -1.83
C LEU A 64 -41.60 122.34 -1.11
N ASN A 65 -41.34 122.73 0.15
CA ASN A 65 -40.32 122.10 0.97
C ASN A 65 -40.67 120.65 1.33
N ASP A 66 -41.94 120.35 1.61
CA ASP A 66 -42.40 118.99 1.87
C ASP A 66 -42.24 118.09 0.64
N LEU A 67 -42.67 118.55 -0.54
CA LEU A 67 -42.45 117.82 -1.80
C LEU A 67 -40.96 117.63 -2.11
N THR A 68 -40.13 118.66 -1.88
CA THR A 68 -38.68 118.58 -2.06
C THR A 68 -38.04 117.58 -1.10
N SER A 69 -38.51 117.53 0.15
CA SER A 69 -38.06 116.55 1.14
C SER A 69 -38.44 115.13 0.71
N GLN A 70 -39.66 114.90 0.24
CA GLN A 70 -40.10 113.61 -0.31
C GLN A 70 -39.20 113.19 -1.49
N ILE A 71 -38.94 114.09 -2.45
CA ILE A 71 -38.03 113.82 -3.58
C ILE A 71 -36.62 113.47 -3.11
N GLN A 72 -36.07 114.20 -2.13
CA GLN A 72 -34.75 113.90 -1.56
C GLN A 72 -34.72 112.52 -0.87
N THR A 73 -35.77 112.18 -0.13
CA THR A 73 -35.92 110.85 0.49
C THR A 73 -35.97 109.76 -0.58
N HIS A 74 -36.69 109.98 -1.69
CA HIS A 74 -36.71 109.03 -2.81
C HIS A 74 -35.35 108.92 -3.50
N LEU A 75 -34.66 110.03 -3.77
CA LEU A 75 -33.32 110.01 -4.38
C LEU A 75 -32.30 109.29 -3.49
N HIS A 76 -32.35 109.49 -2.17
CA HIS A 76 -31.54 108.72 -1.22
C HIS A 76 -31.90 107.23 -1.23
N SER A 77 -33.19 106.88 -1.30
CA SER A 77 -33.63 105.50 -1.43
C SER A 77 -33.13 104.87 -2.72
N ILE A 78 -33.23 105.57 -3.85
CA ILE A 78 -32.77 105.10 -5.16
C ILE A 78 -31.25 104.85 -5.14
N ASN A 79 -30.47 105.78 -4.61
CA ASN A 79 -29.01 105.62 -4.50
C ASN A 79 -28.64 104.41 -3.60
N ASN A 80 -29.31 104.26 -2.46
CA ASN A 80 -29.11 103.10 -1.58
C ASN A 80 -29.46 101.78 -2.30
N THR A 81 -30.54 101.74 -3.07
CA THR A 81 -30.91 100.58 -3.89
C THR A 81 -29.84 100.29 -4.95
N GLN A 82 -29.33 101.30 -5.65
CA GLN A 82 -28.25 101.13 -6.64
C GLN A 82 -26.96 100.59 -6.02
N ILE A 83 -26.55 101.11 -4.86
CA ILE A 83 -25.37 100.61 -4.14
C ILE A 83 -25.54 99.14 -3.73
N LYS A 84 -26.74 98.76 -3.26
CA LYS A 84 -27.06 97.36 -2.97
C LYS A 84 -26.98 96.50 -4.22
N LEU A 85 -27.61 96.92 -5.33
CA LEU A 85 -27.57 96.20 -6.60
C LEU A 85 -26.13 95.95 -7.08
N ILE A 86 -25.26 96.96 -7.00
CA ILE A 86 -23.84 96.82 -7.40
C ILE A 86 -23.11 95.78 -6.54
N LYS A 87 -23.33 95.78 -5.21
CA LYS A 87 -22.72 94.80 -4.31
C LYS A 87 -23.17 93.37 -4.63
N GLU A 88 -24.45 93.18 -4.95
CA GLU A 88 -24.99 91.86 -5.28
C GLU A 88 -24.53 91.36 -6.64
N PHE A 89 -24.41 92.23 -7.65
CA PHE A 89 -23.74 91.86 -8.90
C PHE A 89 -22.30 91.39 -8.66
N GLY A 90 -21.62 91.98 -7.69
CA GLY A 90 -20.33 91.49 -7.19
C GLY A 90 -20.42 90.08 -6.62
N GLN A 91 -21.44 89.78 -5.80
CA GLN A 91 -21.66 88.43 -5.26
C GLN A 91 -22.01 87.40 -6.34
N VAL A 92 -22.81 87.77 -7.34
CA VAL A 92 -23.11 86.91 -8.51
C VAL A 92 -21.83 86.57 -9.26
N TYR A 93 -20.95 87.56 -9.49
CA TYR A 93 -19.66 87.33 -10.12
C TYR A 93 -18.77 86.39 -9.29
N SER A 94 -18.66 86.62 -7.97
CA SER A 94 -17.90 85.74 -7.07
C SER A 94 -18.44 84.31 -7.03
N ALA A 95 -19.76 84.12 -7.09
CA ALA A 95 -20.37 82.80 -7.19
C ALA A 95 -20.01 82.10 -8.52
N LEU A 96 -20.06 82.82 -9.64
CA LEU A 96 -19.67 82.26 -10.95
C LEU A 96 -18.18 81.90 -11.00
N GLU A 97 -17.31 82.73 -10.42
CA GLU A 97 -15.87 82.49 -10.36
C GLU A 97 -15.52 81.28 -9.47
N ALA A 98 -16.18 81.13 -8.31
CA ALA A 98 -16.01 79.97 -7.45
C ALA A 98 -16.51 78.66 -8.10
N LEU A 99 -17.61 78.71 -8.87
CA LEU A 99 -18.11 77.57 -9.62
C LEU A 99 -17.10 77.10 -10.69
N ASP A 100 -16.55 78.05 -11.46
CA ASP A 100 -15.57 77.76 -12.51
C ASP A 100 -14.25 77.21 -11.93
N LYS A 101 -13.73 77.86 -10.89
CA LYS A 101 -12.43 77.49 -10.33
C LYS A 101 -12.47 76.18 -9.55
N ASP A 102 -13.44 76.00 -8.67
CA ASP A 102 -13.38 74.91 -7.69
C ASP A 102 -14.17 73.69 -8.14
N TYR A 103 -15.41 73.87 -8.62
CA TYR A 103 -16.26 72.75 -9.00
C TYR A 103 -15.86 72.14 -10.35
N ILE A 104 -15.64 72.95 -11.39
CA ILE A 104 -15.25 72.42 -12.69
C ILE A 104 -13.87 71.75 -12.60
N GLN A 105 -12.93 72.32 -11.84
CA GLN A 105 -11.62 71.72 -11.63
C GLN A 105 -11.70 70.39 -10.86
N ALA A 106 -12.53 70.30 -9.82
CA ALA A 106 -12.75 69.04 -9.10
C ALA A 106 -13.36 67.96 -10.01
N ILE A 107 -14.32 68.33 -10.86
CA ILE A 107 -14.90 67.42 -11.86
C ILE A 107 -13.82 66.94 -12.83
N LEU A 108 -12.97 67.82 -13.35
CA LEU A 108 -11.86 67.45 -14.24
C LEU A 108 -10.87 66.49 -13.57
N ILE A 109 -10.51 66.71 -12.30
CA ILE A 109 -9.65 65.79 -11.55
C ILE A 109 -10.31 64.41 -11.41
N SER A 110 -11.60 64.37 -11.09
CA SER A 110 -12.34 63.11 -10.96
C SER A 110 -12.46 62.35 -12.29
N ILE A 111 -12.68 63.06 -13.40
CA ILE A 111 -12.72 62.48 -14.75
C ILE A 111 -11.35 61.91 -15.11
N LYS A 112 -10.27 62.65 -14.84
CA LYS A 112 -8.91 62.19 -15.10
C LYS A 112 -8.53 60.95 -14.29
N ALA A 113 -8.88 60.92 -13.00
CA ALA A 113 -8.68 59.72 -12.18
C ALA A 113 -9.49 58.52 -12.69
N THR A 114 -10.70 58.77 -13.22
CA THR A 114 -11.54 57.74 -13.85
C THR A 114 -10.92 57.24 -15.17
N GLU A 115 -10.36 58.14 -15.98
CA GLU A 115 -9.63 57.80 -17.21
C GLU A 115 -8.42 56.92 -16.92
N GLU A 116 -7.57 57.32 -15.96
CA GLU A 116 -6.42 56.52 -15.50
C GLU A 116 -6.85 55.13 -15.00
N THR A 117 -7.97 55.06 -14.28
CA THR A 117 -8.56 53.78 -13.84
C THR A 117 -9.02 52.93 -15.03
N SER A 118 -9.67 53.54 -16.03
CA SER A 118 -10.12 52.86 -17.25
C SER A 118 -8.95 52.29 -18.05
N GLU A 119 -7.84 53.03 -18.20
CA GLU A 119 -6.63 52.53 -18.84
C GLU A 119 -6.03 51.33 -18.06
N GLY A 120 -6.04 51.40 -16.72
CA GLY A 120 -5.63 50.30 -15.85
C GLY A 120 -6.49 49.04 -16.05
N ILE A 121 -7.81 49.20 -16.18
CA ILE A 121 -8.75 48.12 -16.48
C ILE A 121 -8.45 47.51 -17.85
N GLN A 122 -8.19 48.33 -18.88
CA GLN A 122 -7.87 47.83 -20.22
C GLN A 122 -6.59 46.99 -20.24
N LYS A 123 -5.52 47.46 -19.58
CA LYS A 123 -4.26 46.69 -19.43
C LYS A 123 -4.50 45.36 -18.71
N THR A 124 -5.34 45.37 -17.68
CA THR A 124 -5.71 44.15 -16.94
C THR A 124 -6.48 43.18 -17.83
N GLN A 125 -7.41 43.67 -18.64
CA GLN A 125 -8.18 42.85 -19.57
C GLN A 125 -7.31 42.17 -20.64
N GLU A 126 -6.28 42.86 -21.15
CA GLU A 126 -5.29 42.27 -22.06
C GLU A 126 -4.48 41.16 -21.40
N GLN A 127 -4.07 41.34 -20.14
CA GLN A 127 -3.37 40.30 -19.38
C GLN A 127 -4.26 39.07 -19.16
N ILE A 128 -5.53 39.26 -18.79
CA ILE A 128 -6.50 38.17 -18.66
C ILE A 128 -6.63 37.40 -19.97
N LYS A 129 -6.72 38.08 -21.11
CA LYS A 129 -6.79 37.43 -22.43
C LYS A 129 -5.55 36.56 -22.72
N LYS A 130 -4.35 37.03 -22.36
CA LYS A 130 -3.11 36.23 -22.48
C LYS A 130 -3.13 35.00 -21.58
N ILE A 131 -3.59 35.13 -20.34
CA ILE A 131 -3.71 34.02 -19.39
C ILE A 131 -4.68 32.96 -19.91
N VAL A 132 -5.86 33.37 -20.38
CA VAL A 132 -6.88 32.46 -20.94
C VAL A 132 -6.34 31.69 -22.15
N GLU A 133 -5.62 32.38 -23.06
CA GLU A 133 -5.04 31.72 -24.22
C GLU A 133 -3.93 30.71 -23.84
N ASN A 134 -3.11 31.03 -22.83
CA ASN A 134 -2.12 30.09 -22.31
C ASN A 134 -2.79 28.87 -21.67
N GLN A 135 -3.82 29.08 -20.84
CA GLN A 135 -4.60 27.98 -20.24
C GLN A 135 -5.22 27.08 -21.32
N ARG A 136 -5.74 27.66 -22.40
CA ARG A 136 -6.27 26.91 -23.55
C ARG A 136 -5.21 26.02 -24.19
N LYS A 137 -3.99 26.53 -24.39
CA LYS A 137 -2.87 25.76 -24.96
C LYS A 137 -2.47 24.58 -24.05
N THR A 138 -2.36 24.82 -22.74
CA THR A 138 -2.06 23.76 -21.77
C THR A 138 -3.11 22.66 -21.79
N LEU A 139 -4.40 23.01 -21.87
CA LEU A 139 -5.48 22.02 -21.96
C LEU A 139 -5.41 21.17 -23.24
N GLU A 140 -5.05 21.77 -24.37
CA GLU A 140 -4.85 21.02 -25.62
C GLU A 140 -3.67 20.05 -25.55
N GLU A 141 -2.57 20.43 -24.89
CA GLU A 141 -1.44 19.53 -24.65
C GLU A 141 -1.81 18.37 -23.72
N LEU A 142 -2.52 18.66 -22.62
CA LEU A 142 -3.01 17.63 -21.69
C LEU A 142 -3.97 16.66 -22.39
N LYS A 143 -4.83 17.15 -23.29
CA LYS A 143 -5.73 16.31 -24.07
C LYS A 143 -4.96 15.37 -25.00
N LYS A 144 -3.91 15.85 -25.67
CA LYS A 144 -3.02 15.02 -26.51
C LYS A 144 -2.27 13.99 -25.67
N PHE A 145 -1.78 14.37 -24.50
CA PHE A 145 -1.12 13.46 -23.57
C PHE A 145 -2.06 12.34 -23.13
N LYS A 146 -3.30 12.68 -22.75
CA LYS A 146 -4.34 11.70 -22.44
C LYS A 146 -4.62 10.76 -23.60
N GLN A 147 -4.79 11.27 -24.82
CA GLN A 147 -5.00 10.43 -26.00
C GLN A 147 -3.84 9.46 -26.27
N LYS A 148 -2.59 9.88 -26.03
CA LYS A 148 -1.44 8.98 -26.10
C LYS A 148 -1.51 7.90 -25.01
N LEU A 149 -1.87 8.29 -23.80
CA LEU A 149 -1.98 7.39 -22.65
C LEU A 149 -3.08 6.33 -22.87
N ASP A 150 -4.25 6.77 -23.32
CA ASP A 150 -5.38 5.90 -23.68
C ASP A 150 -5.06 5.03 -24.91
N GLY A 151 -4.14 5.46 -25.78
CA GLY A 151 -3.67 4.72 -26.96
C GLY A 151 -2.73 3.56 -26.64
N TYR A 152 -2.17 3.50 -25.41
CA TYR A 152 -1.38 2.35 -24.99
C TYR A 152 -2.32 1.20 -24.58
N THR A 153 -2.64 0.34 -25.54
CA THR A 153 -3.47 -0.87 -25.39
C THR A 153 -2.97 -1.85 -24.33
N HIS A 154 -1.70 -1.74 -23.93
CA HIS A 154 -1.00 -2.65 -23.02
C HIS A 154 -0.92 -2.13 -21.58
N LEU A 155 -1.57 -1.03 -21.21
CA LEU A 155 -1.56 -0.58 -19.80
C LEU A 155 -2.15 -1.64 -18.86
N GLY A 156 -3.22 -2.34 -19.27
CA GLY A 156 -3.79 -3.44 -18.51
C GLY A 156 -2.87 -4.67 -18.43
N ASP A 157 -1.93 -4.81 -19.37
CA ASP A 157 -0.92 -5.88 -19.31
C ASP A 157 0.10 -5.58 -18.21
N ILE A 158 0.35 -4.32 -17.87
CA ILE A 158 1.24 -3.95 -16.74
C ILE A 158 0.63 -4.39 -15.42
N ASP A 159 -0.66 -4.12 -15.20
CA ASP A 159 -1.37 -4.56 -14.00
C ASP A 159 -1.39 -6.10 -13.90
N LYS A 160 -1.54 -6.78 -15.05
CA LYS A 160 -1.49 -8.24 -15.12
C LYS A 160 -0.10 -8.77 -14.80
N ILE A 161 0.96 -8.21 -15.40
CA ILE A 161 2.35 -8.58 -15.11
C ILE A 161 2.67 -8.36 -13.63
N TRP A 162 2.18 -7.27 -13.04
CA TRP A 162 2.35 -7.00 -11.62
C TRP A 162 1.69 -8.09 -10.74
N GLY A 163 0.45 -8.46 -11.07
CA GLY A 163 -0.26 -9.54 -10.39
C GLY A 163 0.46 -10.89 -10.51
N ASP A 164 0.95 -11.22 -11.71
CA ASP A 164 1.71 -12.44 -11.97
C ASP A 164 3.04 -12.44 -11.20
N CYS A 165 3.77 -11.32 -11.16
CA CYS A 165 5.00 -11.16 -10.37
C CYS A 165 4.76 -11.36 -8.87
N GLN A 166 3.67 -10.81 -8.33
CA GLN A 166 3.32 -10.97 -6.92
C GLN A 166 3.01 -12.43 -6.59
N LYS A 167 2.33 -13.14 -7.51
CA LYS A 167 2.07 -14.57 -7.37
C LYS A 167 3.36 -15.38 -7.41
N TRP A 168 4.24 -15.13 -8.39
CA TRP A 168 5.55 -15.79 -8.45
C TRP A 168 6.39 -15.58 -7.20
N HIS A 169 6.32 -14.40 -6.58
CA HIS A 169 7.01 -14.14 -5.32
C HIS A 169 6.50 -15.05 -4.17
N GLN A 170 5.19 -15.26 -4.09
CA GLN A 170 4.60 -16.17 -3.11
C GLN A 170 4.97 -17.63 -3.39
N ASP A 171 4.89 -18.05 -4.64
CA ASP A 171 5.26 -19.41 -5.07
C ASP A 171 6.76 -19.68 -4.77
N MET A 172 7.63 -18.70 -5.02
CA MET A 172 9.06 -18.78 -4.73
C MET A 172 9.36 -18.88 -3.22
N ALA A 173 8.60 -18.17 -2.38
CA ALA A 173 8.72 -18.30 -0.93
C ALA A 173 8.33 -19.69 -0.44
N SER A 174 7.27 -20.28 -1.02
CA SER A 174 6.88 -21.68 -0.74
C SER A 174 7.98 -22.65 -1.17
N LEU A 175 8.50 -22.50 -2.40
CA LEU A 175 9.56 -23.34 -2.93
C LEU A 175 10.82 -23.27 -2.05
N THR A 176 11.19 -22.08 -1.57
CA THR A 176 12.34 -21.88 -0.68
C THR A 176 12.18 -22.66 0.63
N LYS A 177 10.96 -22.71 1.17
CA LYS A 177 10.63 -23.48 2.38
C LYS A 177 10.72 -24.99 2.12
N GLU A 178 10.20 -25.46 0.99
CA GLU A 178 10.29 -26.86 0.58
C GLU A 178 11.75 -27.31 0.36
N ILE A 179 12.57 -26.48 -0.30
CA ILE A 179 14.01 -26.72 -0.50
C ILE A 179 14.74 -26.79 0.84
N SER A 180 14.40 -25.92 1.78
CA SER A 180 15.01 -25.92 3.12
C SER A 180 14.71 -27.22 3.87
N ALA A 181 13.45 -27.67 3.83
CA ALA A 181 13.04 -28.95 4.41
C ALA A 181 13.73 -30.14 3.72
N ALA A 182 13.83 -30.13 2.40
CA ALA A 182 14.54 -31.17 1.65
C ALA A 182 16.04 -31.19 1.97
N THR A 183 16.66 -30.03 2.19
CA THR A 183 18.06 -29.89 2.60
C THR A 183 18.30 -30.44 4.00
N GLU A 184 17.40 -30.18 4.95
CA GLU A 184 17.46 -30.80 6.29
C GLU A 184 17.32 -32.32 6.20
N HIS A 185 16.40 -32.81 5.38
CA HIS A 185 16.22 -34.24 5.17
C HIS A 185 17.44 -34.88 4.48
N GLY A 186 18.10 -34.15 3.58
CA GLY A 186 19.38 -34.54 2.97
C GLY A 186 20.49 -34.69 4.02
N LYS A 187 20.62 -33.71 4.94
CA LYS A 187 21.58 -33.81 6.06
C LYS A 187 21.31 -35.00 6.97
N ASP A 188 20.05 -35.34 7.24
CA ASP A 188 19.70 -36.53 8.02
C ASP A 188 20.06 -37.82 7.28
N ASN A 189 19.82 -37.86 5.97
CA ASN A 189 20.23 -38.98 5.13
C ASN A 189 21.75 -39.14 5.07
N ASP A 190 22.52 -38.05 5.01
CA ASP A 190 23.99 -38.10 5.07
C ASP A 190 24.47 -38.71 6.40
N LYS A 191 23.85 -38.33 7.53
CA LYS A 191 24.17 -38.95 8.83
C LYS A 191 23.87 -40.44 8.84
N LYS A 192 22.73 -40.85 8.26
CA LYS A 192 22.36 -42.27 8.12
C LYS A 192 23.33 -43.02 7.20
N LEU A 193 23.78 -42.39 6.11
CA LEU A 193 24.77 -42.97 5.19
C LEU A 193 26.10 -43.21 5.91
N GLU A 194 26.60 -42.25 6.69
CA GLU A 194 27.83 -42.41 7.47
C GLU A 194 27.68 -43.51 8.54
N ALA A 195 26.51 -43.60 9.19
CA ALA A 195 26.22 -44.69 10.12
C ALA A 195 26.24 -46.06 9.41
N LEU A 196 25.60 -46.18 8.25
CA LEU A 196 25.61 -47.40 7.44
C LEU A 196 27.01 -47.76 6.95
N LYS A 197 27.82 -46.78 6.56
CA LYS A 197 29.21 -46.98 6.12
C LYS A 197 30.08 -47.53 7.24
N SER A 198 29.93 -47.02 8.47
CA SER A 198 30.65 -47.56 9.63
C SER A 198 30.20 -48.98 10.00
N ALA A 199 28.90 -49.26 9.89
CA ALA A 199 28.34 -50.60 10.08
C ALA A 199 28.85 -51.58 9.01
N LEU A 200 28.92 -51.16 7.75
CA LEU A 200 29.46 -51.96 6.64
C LEU A 200 30.93 -52.28 6.86
N SER A 201 31.76 -51.30 7.22
CA SER A 201 33.18 -51.54 7.52
C SER A 201 33.36 -52.53 8.69
N THR A 202 32.49 -52.47 9.69
CA THR A 202 32.48 -53.44 10.80
C THR A 202 32.10 -54.84 10.32
N ALA A 203 31.11 -54.94 9.43
CA ALA A 203 30.69 -56.21 8.84
C ALA A 203 31.78 -56.79 7.94
N GLU A 204 32.42 -55.99 7.10
CA GLU A 204 33.57 -56.39 6.26
C GLU A 204 34.71 -56.95 7.11
N LYS A 205 35.06 -56.27 8.21
CA LYS A 205 36.07 -56.76 9.15
C LYS A 205 35.68 -58.12 9.74
N LYS A 206 34.44 -58.27 10.21
CA LYS A 206 33.94 -59.56 10.74
C LYS A 206 33.96 -60.66 9.70
N THR A 207 33.56 -60.38 8.45
CA THR A 207 33.63 -61.34 7.35
C THR A 207 35.08 -61.75 7.07
N GLY A 208 36.02 -60.80 7.11
CA GLY A 208 37.46 -61.09 7.02
C GLY A 208 37.94 -62.00 8.15
N ASP A 209 37.56 -61.69 9.40
CA ASP A 209 37.90 -62.51 10.57
C ASP A 209 37.32 -63.93 10.45
N LEU A 210 36.07 -64.07 9.99
CA LEU A 210 35.45 -65.37 9.72
C LEU A 210 36.19 -66.14 8.61
N SER A 211 36.61 -65.46 7.54
CA SER A 211 37.37 -66.09 6.46
C SER A 211 38.68 -66.67 6.98
N VAL A 212 39.39 -65.96 7.86
CA VAL A 212 40.62 -66.46 8.50
C VAL A 212 40.32 -67.69 9.36
N GLN A 213 39.24 -67.66 10.14
CA GLN A 213 38.84 -68.82 10.96
C GLN A 213 38.51 -70.05 10.11
N ILE A 214 37.81 -69.88 8.99
CA ILE A 214 37.47 -70.98 8.07
C ILE A 214 38.74 -71.59 7.48
N SER A 215 39.70 -70.76 7.03
CA SER A 215 40.98 -71.27 6.51
C SER A 215 41.73 -72.10 7.56
N GLN A 216 41.76 -71.65 8.82
CA GLN A 216 42.35 -72.42 9.92
C GLN A 216 41.61 -73.72 10.20
N MET A 217 40.27 -73.73 10.10
CA MET A 217 39.50 -74.97 10.24
C MET A 217 39.81 -75.95 9.12
N ILE A 218 39.97 -75.50 7.88
CA ILE A 218 40.36 -76.33 6.74
C ILE A 218 41.71 -76.99 7.00
N GLU A 219 42.73 -76.23 7.41
CA GLU A 219 44.06 -76.78 7.75
C GLU A 219 43.97 -77.86 8.86
N ARG A 220 43.15 -77.61 9.89
CA ARG A 220 42.92 -78.61 10.95
C ARG A 220 42.24 -79.86 10.41
N LEU A 221 41.31 -79.72 9.49
CA LEU A 221 40.57 -80.83 8.87
C LEU A 221 41.48 -81.65 7.95
N GLU A 222 42.40 -81.01 7.23
CA GLU A 222 43.47 -81.67 6.48
C GLU A 222 44.41 -82.46 7.42
N SER A 223 44.77 -81.89 8.58
CA SER A 223 45.52 -82.62 9.61
C SER A 223 44.76 -83.84 10.14
N VAL A 224 43.45 -83.75 10.38
CA VAL A 224 42.63 -84.90 10.79
C VAL A 224 42.55 -85.93 9.67
N THR A 225 42.37 -85.50 8.43
CA THR A 225 42.29 -86.39 7.27
C THR A 225 43.59 -87.17 7.09
N SER A 226 44.74 -86.48 7.16
CA SER A 226 46.06 -87.14 7.10
C SER A 226 46.30 -88.11 8.27
N PHE A 227 45.84 -87.77 9.48
CA PHE A 227 45.84 -88.69 10.62
C PHE A 227 44.98 -89.93 10.37
N THR A 228 43.75 -89.78 9.87
CA THR A 228 42.87 -90.91 9.52
C THR A 228 43.51 -91.79 8.45
N SER A 229 44.07 -91.21 7.39
CA SER A 229 44.80 -91.98 6.36
C SER A 229 46.05 -92.68 6.91
N ALA A 230 46.69 -92.15 7.95
CA ALA A 230 47.78 -92.85 8.63
C ALA A 230 47.25 -94.03 9.47
N LEU A 231 46.09 -93.87 10.12
CA LEU A 231 45.41 -94.93 10.85
C LEU A 231 45.00 -96.08 9.93
N GLU A 232 44.44 -95.77 8.75
CA GLU A 232 44.09 -96.75 7.71
C GLU A 232 45.29 -97.55 7.20
N LYS A 233 46.50 -97.00 7.26
CA LYS A 233 47.74 -97.67 6.85
C LYS A 233 48.36 -98.55 7.95
N ILE A 234 47.79 -98.61 9.15
CA ILE A 234 48.27 -99.52 10.20
C ILE A 234 47.90 -100.95 9.81
N THR A 235 48.90 -101.68 9.30
CA THR A 235 48.79 -103.06 8.81
C THR A 235 48.51 -104.10 9.91
N HIS A 236 48.68 -103.74 11.18
CA HIS A 236 48.47 -104.66 12.32
C HIS A 236 46.99 -104.92 12.66
N LEU A 237 46.02 -104.23 12.05
CA LEU A 237 44.61 -104.63 12.18
C LEU A 237 44.33 -105.98 11.51
N GLN A 238 45.04 -106.29 10.42
CA GLN A 238 45.00 -107.61 9.79
C GLN A 238 45.62 -108.69 10.69
N ASP A 239 46.66 -108.34 11.44
CA ASP A 239 47.25 -109.24 12.45
C ASP A 239 46.29 -109.49 13.62
N VAL A 240 45.48 -108.49 14.01
CA VAL A 240 44.41 -108.65 15.02
C VAL A 240 43.30 -109.55 14.51
N ASP A 241 42.93 -109.43 13.23
CA ASP A 241 41.98 -110.33 12.58
C ASP A 241 42.54 -111.77 12.48
N GLU A 242 43.83 -111.94 12.18
CA GLU A 242 44.53 -113.24 12.18
C GLU A 242 44.63 -113.86 13.59
N MET A 243 44.85 -113.03 14.61
CA MET A 243 44.78 -113.45 16.01
C MET A 243 43.35 -113.83 16.42
N TRP A 244 42.33 -113.13 15.92
CA TRP A 244 40.93 -113.47 16.13
C TRP A 244 40.55 -114.80 15.48
N GLU A 245 41.01 -115.07 14.26
CA GLU A 245 40.80 -116.36 13.59
C GLU A 245 41.53 -117.50 14.31
N SER A 246 42.73 -117.24 14.81
CA SER A 246 43.45 -118.19 15.66
C SER A 246 42.72 -118.47 16.97
N LEU A 247 42.07 -117.45 17.56
CA LEU A 247 41.25 -117.57 18.77
C LEU A 247 39.93 -118.31 18.50
N ILE A 248 39.30 -118.09 17.34
CA ILE A 248 38.13 -118.87 16.87
C ILE A 248 38.52 -120.34 16.69
N THR A 249 39.69 -120.60 16.09
CA THR A 249 40.20 -121.96 15.91
C THR A 249 40.51 -122.63 17.26
N ALA A 250 41.08 -121.89 18.21
CA ALA A 250 41.28 -122.37 19.59
C ALA A 250 39.95 -122.60 20.33
N HIS A 251 38.94 -121.79 20.07
CA HIS A 251 37.59 -121.95 20.62
C HIS A 251 36.89 -123.21 20.04
N GLU A 252 37.03 -123.49 18.74
CA GLU A 252 36.58 -124.74 18.11
C GLU A 252 37.32 -125.96 18.69
N ALA A 253 38.64 -125.85 18.94
CA ALA A 253 39.39 -126.90 19.63
C ALA A 253 38.92 -127.11 21.08
N LEU A 254 38.63 -126.03 21.82
CA LEU A 254 38.04 -126.08 23.16
C LEU A 254 36.62 -126.65 23.17
N LYS A 255 35.82 -126.37 22.13
CA LYS A 255 34.49 -126.94 21.92
C LYS A 255 34.57 -128.44 21.64
N ASN A 256 35.58 -128.89 20.90
CA ASN A 256 35.87 -130.31 20.71
C ASN A 256 36.35 -130.99 22.00
N ILE A 257 37.21 -130.35 22.80
CA ILE A 257 37.55 -130.81 24.17
C ILE A 257 36.31 -130.85 25.06
N GLY A 258 35.39 -129.88 24.93
CA GLY A 258 34.09 -129.87 25.59
C GLY A 258 33.24 -131.08 25.21
N SER A 259 33.24 -131.46 23.93
CA SER A 259 32.55 -132.68 23.47
C SER A 259 33.19 -133.97 24.00
N ASP A 260 34.51 -134.01 24.18
CA ASP A 260 35.23 -135.12 24.81
C ASP A 260 34.96 -135.20 26.33
N ILE A 261 34.80 -134.04 27.00
CA ILE A 261 34.37 -133.94 28.41
C ILE A 261 32.92 -134.38 28.56
N GLU A 262 32.04 -134.07 27.60
CA GLU A 262 30.65 -134.56 27.54
C GLU A 262 30.60 -136.09 27.38
N ALA A 263 31.51 -136.66 26.58
CA ALA A 263 31.66 -138.11 26.42
C ALA A 263 32.19 -138.79 27.70
N LEU A 264 33.15 -138.18 28.41
CA LEU A 264 33.64 -138.63 29.71
C LEU A 264 32.56 -138.53 30.80
N LYS A 265 31.73 -137.49 30.78
CA LYS A 265 30.58 -137.30 31.69
C LYS A 265 29.46 -138.32 31.43
N LYS A 266 29.19 -138.66 30.17
CA LYS A 266 28.25 -139.72 29.77
C LYS A 266 28.71 -141.12 30.19
N GLY A 267 30.02 -141.35 30.28
CA GLY A 267 30.61 -142.57 30.85
C GLY A 267 30.54 -142.65 32.37
N ALA A 268 30.72 -141.51 33.06
CA ALA A 268 30.68 -141.43 34.52
C ALA A 268 29.25 -141.49 35.10
N ALA A 269 28.27 -140.89 34.43
CA ALA A 269 26.86 -140.89 34.86
C ALA A 269 26.15 -142.25 34.69
N LYS A 270 26.60 -143.09 33.74
CA LYS A 270 26.04 -144.45 33.52
C LYS A 270 26.28 -145.41 34.69
N HIS A 271 27.27 -145.13 35.54
CA HIS A 271 27.57 -145.95 36.72
C HIS A 271 26.86 -145.47 38.00
N GLN A 272 26.31 -144.24 38.03
CA GLN A 272 25.70 -143.64 39.23
C GLN A 272 24.16 -143.73 39.26
N GLU A 273 23.49 -143.89 38.11
CA GLU A 273 22.02 -143.79 38.00
C GLU A 273 21.27 -145.15 38.08
N GLU A 274 21.87 -146.28 37.70
CA GLU A 274 21.19 -147.59 37.87
C GLU A 274 21.26 -148.13 39.31
N ILE A 275 22.06 -147.50 40.18
CA ILE A 275 22.19 -147.85 41.60
C ILE A 275 20.92 -147.60 42.39
N ASN A 276 19.96 -146.80 41.93
CA ASN A 276 18.64 -146.82 42.56
C ASN A 276 17.53 -146.62 41.52
N LYS A 277 17.37 -147.65 40.67
CA LYS A 277 16.26 -148.00 39.73
C LYS A 277 14.83 -147.91 40.30
N LEU A 278 14.58 -147.07 41.29
CA LEU A 278 13.46 -147.22 42.23
C LEU A 278 13.05 -145.88 42.85
N LEU A 279 13.10 -144.79 42.09
CA LEU A 279 12.32 -143.58 42.39
C LEU A 279 11.49 -143.16 41.18
N VAL A 280 10.70 -144.15 40.72
CA VAL A 280 9.57 -144.16 39.78
C VAL A 280 8.62 -142.96 39.79
N PHE A 281 8.68 -142.01 40.72
CA PHE A 281 7.42 -141.45 41.20
C PHE A 281 7.30 -139.93 41.19
N VAL A 282 8.17 -139.19 40.53
CA VAL A 282 7.98 -137.72 40.55
C VAL A 282 8.15 -137.15 39.15
N GLU A 283 7.45 -137.69 38.14
CA GLU A 283 6.04 -137.33 37.99
C GLU A 283 5.76 -135.91 38.51
N LYS A 284 5.56 -134.98 37.58
CA LYS A 284 5.51 -133.53 37.84
C LYS A 284 6.91 -133.02 38.18
N VAL A 285 7.50 -132.16 37.39
CA VAL A 285 6.98 -130.83 37.08
C VAL A 285 7.85 -130.41 35.90
N SER A 286 7.31 -130.49 34.69
CA SER A 286 6.71 -129.32 34.03
C SER A 286 7.73 -128.25 33.63
N SER A 287 7.73 -128.02 32.33
CA SER A 287 8.06 -126.79 31.59
C SER A 287 9.53 -126.39 31.35
N LEU A 288 10.02 -126.86 30.20
CA LEU A 288 10.38 -126.06 29.00
C LEU A 288 11.62 -125.13 28.98
N GLU A 289 12.42 -125.41 27.94
CA GLU A 289 13.26 -124.64 26.99
C GLU A 289 13.55 -123.11 27.09
N HIS A 290 14.85 -122.83 26.88
CA HIS A 290 15.54 -121.80 26.06
C HIS A 290 15.34 -120.26 26.20
N LEU A 291 16.37 -119.63 26.79
CA LEU A 291 17.28 -118.54 26.32
C LEU A 291 16.79 -117.31 25.48
N MET A 292 16.83 -116.14 26.14
CA MET A 292 17.45 -114.81 25.82
C MET A 292 17.32 -114.12 24.43
N ASP A 293 16.66 -112.95 24.47
CA ASP A 293 17.06 -111.60 24.00
C ASP A 293 17.62 -111.40 22.57
N VAL A 294 16.70 -111.23 21.61
CA VAL A 294 16.93 -110.60 20.29
C VAL A 294 16.33 -109.17 20.21
N ASP A 295 15.69 -108.68 21.27
CA ASP A 295 14.85 -107.46 21.23
C ASP A 295 15.57 -106.10 21.38
N LYS A 296 16.91 -106.05 21.43
CA LYS A 296 17.64 -104.75 21.50
C LYS A 296 18.21 -104.25 20.18
N LEU A 297 18.18 -105.05 19.11
CA LEU A 297 18.74 -104.66 17.81
C LEU A 297 17.70 -104.23 16.77
N TRP A 298 16.40 -104.43 17.02
CA TRP A 298 15.34 -103.99 16.10
C TRP A 298 14.87 -102.55 16.32
N SER A 299 15.19 -101.94 17.47
CA SER A 299 14.65 -100.61 17.82
C SER A 299 15.48 -99.42 17.30
N CYS A 300 16.71 -99.62 16.81
CA CYS A 300 17.56 -98.55 16.25
C CYS A 300 17.49 -98.44 14.71
N ALA A 301 16.96 -99.44 14.00
CA ALA A 301 16.92 -99.44 12.54
C ALA A 301 15.72 -98.67 11.95
N GLU A 302 14.62 -98.53 12.70
CA GLU A 302 13.39 -97.89 12.21
C GLU A 302 13.40 -96.35 12.38
N GLU A 303 14.30 -95.80 13.21
CA GLU A 303 14.39 -94.36 13.52
C GLU A 303 15.16 -93.57 12.44
N GLN A 304 16.06 -94.20 11.69
CA GLN A 304 16.81 -93.57 10.59
C GLN A 304 15.99 -93.38 9.29
N LYS A 305 14.77 -93.93 9.21
CA LYS A 305 13.88 -93.81 8.05
C LYS A 305 13.05 -92.53 8.04
N HIS A 306 12.91 -91.85 9.18
CA HIS A 306 12.15 -90.61 9.31
C HIS A 306 12.97 -89.36 8.96
N HIS A 307 14.28 -89.36 9.20
CA HIS A 307 15.15 -88.20 8.94
C HIS A 307 15.45 -87.98 7.44
N LEU A 308 15.36 -89.01 6.60
CA LEU A 308 15.56 -88.88 5.15
C LEU A 308 14.36 -88.25 4.41
N LYS A 309 13.13 -88.35 4.95
CA LYS A 309 11.92 -87.74 4.35
C LYS A 309 11.75 -86.25 4.65
N GLU A 310 12.38 -85.74 5.70
CA GLU A 310 12.36 -84.32 6.08
C GLU A 310 13.31 -83.50 5.18
N ILE A 311 14.40 -84.11 4.70
CA ILE A 311 15.42 -83.47 3.84
C ILE A 311 14.88 -83.24 2.42
N ASP A 312 14.16 -84.21 1.83
CA ASP A 312 13.52 -84.05 0.50
C ASP A 312 12.47 -82.93 0.49
N ARG A 313 11.79 -82.69 1.61
CA ARG A 313 10.75 -81.66 1.73
C ARG A 313 11.32 -80.24 1.82
N ILE A 314 12.54 -80.09 2.35
CA ILE A 314 13.25 -78.81 2.44
C ILE A 314 13.88 -78.43 1.09
N ASP A 315 14.32 -79.42 0.31
CA ASP A 315 14.88 -79.21 -1.04
C ASP A 315 13.84 -78.67 -2.03
N ASP A 316 12.61 -79.20 -2.00
CA ASP A 316 11.47 -78.72 -2.81
C ASP A 316 11.05 -77.27 -2.45
N GLU A 317 11.10 -76.89 -1.16
CA GLU A 317 10.74 -75.54 -0.70
C GLU A 317 11.81 -74.49 -1.05
N GLN A 318 13.09 -74.87 -1.02
CA GLN A 318 14.21 -73.99 -1.41
C GLN A 318 14.24 -73.76 -2.92
N THR A 319 13.92 -74.78 -3.72
CA THR A 319 13.84 -74.70 -5.19
C THR A 319 12.73 -73.72 -5.63
N GLY A 320 11.55 -73.78 -4.99
CA GLY A 320 10.45 -72.85 -5.28
C GLY A 320 10.74 -71.38 -4.87
N ARG A 321 11.53 -71.16 -3.82
CA ARG A 321 11.97 -69.80 -3.43
C ARG A 321 13.00 -69.22 -4.42
N LEU A 322 13.84 -70.06 -4.99
CA LEU A 322 14.86 -69.66 -5.97
C LEU A 322 14.23 -69.19 -7.29
N ASP A 323 13.19 -69.89 -7.77
CA ASP A 323 12.44 -69.49 -8.97
C ASP A 323 11.67 -68.17 -8.80
N ALA A 324 11.10 -67.94 -7.61
CA ALA A 324 10.40 -66.70 -7.29
C ALA A 324 11.35 -65.48 -7.19
N LEU A 325 12.60 -65.69 -6.75
CA LEU A 325 13.63 -64.65 -6.72
C LEU A 325 14.18 -64.36 -8.12
N THR A 326 14.38 -65.39 -8.95
CA THR A 326 14.83 -65.24 -10.35
C THR A 326 13.85 -64.40 -11.17
N ARG A 327 12.54 -64.62 -11.02
CA ARG A 327 11.49 -63.86 -11.70
C ARG A 327 11.41 -62.39 -11.27
N LYS A 328 11.73 -62.09 -10.00
CA LYS A 328 11.85 -60.70 -9.52
C LYS A 328 13.11 -59.99 -10.06
N LEU A 329 14.18 -60.75 -10.31
CA LEU A 329 15.42 -60.20 -10.86
C LEU A 329 15.25 -59.75 -12.32
N GLU A 330 14.47 -60.49 -13.11
CA GLU A 330 14.11 -60.11 -14.50
C GLU A 330 13.25 -58.84 -14.53
N GLU A 331 12.26 -58.70 -13.64
CA GLU A 331 11.42 -57.49 -13.54
C GLU A 331 12.22 -56.24 -13.12
N ILE A 332 13.22 -56.41 -12.25
CA ILE A 332 14.15 -55.32 -11.88
C ILE A 332 15.06 -54.96 -13.06
N THR A 333 15.53 -55.94 -13.83
CA THR A 333 16.38 -55.74 -15.01
C THR A 333 15.67 -54.91 -16.08
N ASP A 334 14.40 -55.21 -16.35
CA ASP A 334 13.57 -54.46 -17.30
C ASP A 334 13.34 -53.00 -16.84
N ARG A 335 13.11 -52.78 -15.54
CA ARG A 335 12.94 -51.43 -14.97
C ARG A 335 14.22 -50.60 -14.99
N VAL A 336 15.37 -51.22 -14.76
CA VAL A 336 16.69 -50.55 -14.82
C VAL A 336 16.99 -50.10 -16.26
N SER A 337 16.69 -50.95 -17.26
CA SER A 337 16.90 -50.59 -18.68
C SER A 337 15.97 -49.46 -19.15
N ALA A 338 14.73 -49.41 -18.65
CA ALA A 338 13.82 -48.28 -18.90
C ALA A 338 14.31 -46.96 -18.28
N ASN A 339 14.84 -47.01 -17.06
CA ASN A 339 15.40 -45.83 -16.38
C ASN A 339 16.66 -45.30 -17.09
N GLU A 340 17.51 -46.18 -17.62
CA GLU A 340 18.70 -45.80 -18.40
C GLU A 340 18.32 -44.99 -19.65
N LYS A 341 17.24 -45.37 -20.35
CA LYS A 341 16.70 -44.59 -21.47
C LYS A 341 16.20 -43.21 -21.06
N THR A 342 15.54 -43.09 -19.91
CA THR A 342 15.04 -41.79 -19.43
C THR A 342 16.17 -40.84 -19.00
N LEU A 343 17.26 -41.36 -18.44
CA LEU A 343 18.41 -40.55 -18.04
C LEU A 343 19.15 -39.97 -19.26
N LYS A 344 19.26 -40.71 -20.36
CA LYS A 344 19.82 -40.20 -21.63
C LYS A 344 19.02 -39.02 -22.21
N ASN A 345 17.69 -39.08 -22.15
CA ASN A 345 16.84 -37.99 -22.64
C ASN A 345 16.92 -36.71 -21.78
N LEU A 346 17.18 -36.87 -20.47
CA LEU A 346 17.36 -35.76 -19.55
C LEU A 346 18.69 -35.05 -19.78
N ASP A 347 19.76 -35.81 -20.01
CA ASP A 347 21.11 -35.29 -20.33
C ASP A 347 21.12 -34.45 -21.62
N GLU A 348 20.40 -34.89 -22.67
CA GLU A 348 20.22 -34.09 -23.90
C GLU A 348 19.46 -32.78 -23.67
N SER A 349 18.48 -32.77 -22.75
CA SER A 349 17.69 -31.58 -22.44
C SER A 349 18.47 -30.54 -21.64
N VAL A 350 19.31 -31.01 -20.70
CA VAL A 350 20.22 -30.15 -19.92
C VAL A 350 21.27 -29.50 -20.82
N ASN A 351 21.82 -30.24 -21.78
CA ASN A 351 22.79 -29.71 -22.74
C ASN A 351 22.19 -28.67 -23.71
N LYS A 352 20.90 -28.79 -24.07
CA LYS A 352 20.16 -27.73 -24.79
C LYS A 352 19.92 -26.48 -23.93
N PHE A 353 19.71 -26.63 -22.63
CA PHE A 353 19.49 -25.51 -21.72
C PHE A 353 20.78 -24.70 -21.51
N ASN A 354 21.92 -25.40 -21.36
CA ASN A 354 23.23 -24.77 -21.13
C ASN A 354 23.84 -24.10 -22.37
N SER A 355 23.26 -24.27 -23.56
CA SER A 355 23.71 -23.64 -24.81
C SER A 355 22.95 -22.35 -25.16
N MET A 356 21.98 -21.91 -24.34
CA MET A 356 21.31 -20.62 -24.50
C MET A 356 22.16 -19.48 -23.92
N ALA A 357 22.84 -18.74 -24.80
CA ALA A 357 23.90 -17.76 -24.50
C ALA A 357 23.44 -16.39 -23.94
N HIS A 358 22.27 -16.29 -23.28
CA HIS A 358 21.71 -15.01 -22.81
C HIS A 358 21.38 -14.96 -21.31
N LEU A 359 21.82 -15.92 -20.50
CA LEU A 359 21.58 -15.90 -19.05
C LEU A 359 22.31 -14.75 -18.34
N GLU A 360 23.46 -14.33 -18.86
CA GLU A 360 24.23 -13.18 -18.32
C GLU A 360 23.57 -11.83 -18.63
N ASP A 361 22.82 -11.73 -19.74
CA ASP A 361 22.04 -10.54 -20.11
C ASP A 361 20.80 -10.35 -19.22
N VAL A 362 20.21 -11.45 -18.72
CA VAL A 362 19.06 -11.45 -17.81
C VAL A 362 19.47 -10.99 -16.41
N ASP A 363 20.63 -11.43 -15.91
CA ASP A 363 21.16 -10.97 -14.62
C ASP A 363 21.57 -9.47 -14.67
N SER A 364 22.07 -9.00 -15.82
CA SER A 364 22.37 -7.59 -16.10
C SER A 364 21.10 -6.71 -16.08
N THR A 365 20.03 -7.15 -16.75
CA THR A 365 18.76 -6.42 -16.75
C THR A 365 18.07 -6.44 -15.39
N TRP A 366 18.17 -7.54 -14.63
CA TRP A 366 17.63 -7.63 -13.27
C TRP A 366 18.31 -6.64 -12.31
N ASN A 367 19.63 -6.48 -12.40
CA ASN A 367 20.37 -5.50 -11.60
C ASN A 367 19.97 -4.06 -11.97
N THR A 368 19.79 -3.76 -13.26
CA THR A 368 19.38 -2.43 -13.72
C THR A 368 17.94 -2.11 -13.27
N VAL A 369 17.04 -3.08 -13.31
CA VAL A 369 15.65 -2.94 -12.83
C VAL A 369 15.59 -2.72 -11.32
N LYS A 370 16.46 -3.38 -10.56
CA LYS A 370 16.58 -3.17 -9.11
C LYS A 370 17.04 -1.75 -8.78
N GLU A 371 18.05 -1.25 -9.49
CA GLU A 371 18.61 0.09 -9.29
C GLU A 371 17.61 1.19 -9.66
N HIS A 372 16.86 1.02 -10.76
CA HIS A 372 15.77 1.94 -11.12
C HIS A 372 14.59 1.89 -10.12
N SER A 373 14.29 0.73 -9.54
CA SER A 373 13.24 0.58 -8.51
C SER A 373 13.58 1.34 -7.23
N GLU A 374 14.85 1.30 -6.80
CA GLU A 374 15.34 2.07 -5.66
C GLU A 374 15.26 3.59 -5.92
N GLN A 375 15.59 4.04 -7.14
CA GLN A 375 15.43 5.45 -7.53
C GLN A 375 13.96 5.89 -7.59
N LEU A 376 13.05 5.00 -8.01
CA LEU A 376 11.61 5.29 -8.06
C LEU A 376 11.03 5.46 -6.65
N SER A 377 11.45 4.63 -5.69
CA SER A 377 11.03 4.75 -4.29
C SER A 377 11.54 6.04 -3.62
N GLU A 378 12.73 6.51 -3.99
CA GLU A 378 13.27 7.79 -3.52
C GLU A 378 12.50 8.98 -4.13
N MET A 379 12.13 8.90 -5.42
CA MET A 379 11.26 9.91 -6.06
C MET A 379 9.87 9.97 -5.42
N GLU A 380 9.31 8.83 -5.04
CA GLU A 380 8.00 8.73 -4.39
C GLU A 380 8.00 9.45 -3.03
N LYS A 381 9.05 9.26 -2.23
CA LYS A 381 9.27 10.02 -0.98
C LYS A 381 9.41 11.53 -1.20
N GLN A 382 10.12 11.94 -2.26
CA GLN A 382 10.26 13.36 -2.59
C GLN A 382 8.92 13.96 -3.05
N ASN A 383 8.12 13.20 -3.79
CA ASN A 383 6.79 13.60 -4.20
C ASN A 383 5.84 13.77 -3.01
N ASP A 384 5.88 12.86 -2.03
CA ASP A 384 5.11 12.99 -0.78
C ASP A 384 5.52 14.24 0.02
N ALA A 385 6.82 14.55 0.06
CA ALA A 385 7.33 15.77 0.69
C ALA A 385 6.85 17.04 -0.04
N ILE A 386 6.80 17.02 -1.37
CA ILE A 386 6.25 18.12 -2.17
C ILE A 386 4.76 18.28 -1.90
N VAL A 387 3.98 17.19 -1.88
CA VAL A 387 2.53 17.22 -1.57
C VAL A 387 2.28 17.83 -0.19
N ALA A 388 3.05 17.44 0.83
CA ALA A 388 2.95 18.02 2.17
C ALA A 388 3.28 19.53 2.18
N SER A 389 4.29 19.96 1.42
CA SER A 389 4.64 21.39 1.31
C SER A 389 3.60 22.22 0.56
N VAL A 390 2.98 21.67 -0.49
CA VAL A 390 1.90 22.31 -1.26
C VAL A 390 0.64 22.44 -0.42
N GLN A 391 0.29 21.42 0.36
CA GLN A 391 -0.85 21.46 1.28
C GLN A 391 -0.65 22.52 2.37
N LYS A 392 0.54 22.60 2.95
CA LYS A 392 0.88 23.64 3.93
C LYS A 392 0.80 25.06 3.33
N ASN A 393 1.33 25.26 2.13
CA ASN A 393 1.26 26.55 1.45
C ASN A 393 -0.19 26.92 1.08
N LYS A 394 -1.03 25.95 0.72
CA LYS A 394 -2.46 26.17 0.47
C LYS A 394 -3.17 26.68 1.72
N GLU A 395 -2.96 26.05 2.87
CA GLU A 395 -3.56 26.47 4.15
C GLU A 395 -3.10 27.88 4.56
N GLU A 396 -1.84 28.22 4.30
CA GLU A 396 -1.28 29.55 4.59
C GLU A 396 -1.85 30.65 3.68
N VAL A 397 -2.09 30.32 2.40
CA VAL A 397 -2.74 31.23 1.44
C VAL A 397 -4.22 31.40 1.76
N GLU A 398 -4.95 30.34 2.10
CA GLU A 398 -6.35 30.41 2.51
C GLU A 398 -6.51 31.26 3.79
N ALA A 399 -5.60 31.13 4.76
CA ALA A 399 -5.58 31.97 5.96
C ALA A 399 -5.34 33.47 5.65
N LYS A 400 -4.42 33.78 4.72
CA LYS A 400 -4.16 35.18 4.28
C LYS A 400 -5.33 35.77 3.51
N ILE A 401 -5.99 34.99 2.65
CA ILE A 401 -7.18 35.43 1.92
C ILE A 401 -8.33 35.71 2.90
N ALA A 402 -8.57 34.83 3.88
CA ALA A 402 -9.59 35.03 4.90
C ALA A 402 -9.34 36.30 5.74
N ALA A 403 -8.09 36.55 6.15
CA ALA A 403 -7.71 37.75 6.88
C ALA A 403 -7.95 39.04 6.05
N SER A 404 -7.61 39.02 4.76
CA SER A 404 -7.82 40.17 3.86
C SER A 404 -9.31 40.43 3.56
N ILE A 405 -10.14 39.38 3.47
CA ILE A 405 -11.61 39.49 3.36
C ILE A 405 -12.20 40.13 4.63
N GLN A 406 -11.69 39.76 5.80
CA GLN A 406 -12.13 40.35 7.07
C GLN A 406 -11.80 41.86 7.14
N GLU A 407 -10.58 42.23 6.74
CA GLU A 407 -10.12 43.64 6.74
C GLU A 407 -10.87 44.50 5.72
N THR A 408 -11.13 43.96 4.52
CA THR A 408 -11.95 44.63 3.49
C THR A 408 -13.42 44.77 3.91
N ASN A 409 -14.00 43.76 4.58
CA ASN A 409 -15.35 43.88 5.12
C ASN A 409 -15.45 44.95 6.23
N ASN A 410 -14.47 45.01 7.13
CA ASN A 410 -14.42 46.04 8.17
C ASN A 410 -14.33 47.47 7.59
N THR A 411 -13.57 47.64 6.51
CA THR A 411 -13.44 48.93 5.81
C THR A 411 -14.70 49.29 5.01
N ILE A 412 -15.36 48.32 4.36
CA ILE A 412 -16.66 48.51 3.71
C ILE A 412 -17.74 48.90 4.73
N GLU A 413 -17.78 48.28 5.91
CA GLU A 413 -18.75 48.63 6.95
C GLU A 413 -18.54 50.06 7.46
N SER A 414 -17.28 50.46 7.65
CA SER A 414 -16.89 51.83 8.02
C SER A 414 -17.32 52.86 6.95
N LEU A 415 -17.05 52.57 5.67
CA LEU A 415 -17.46 53.41 4.55
C LEU A 415 -18.98 53.49 4.41
N THR A 416 -19.68 52.37 4.60
CA THR A 416 -21.15 52.31 4.54
C THR A 416 -21.79 53.16 5.64
N LYS A 417 -21.23 53.16 6.86
CA LYS A 417 -21.68 54.06 7.94
C LYS A 417 -21.46 55.53 7.56
N LYS A 418 -20.30 55.88 6.98
CA LYS A 418 -20.01 57.24 6.51
C LYS A 418 -20.97 57.70 5.40
N ILE A 419 -21.27 56.82 4.43
CA ILE A 419 -22.23 57.11 3.36
C ILE A 419 -23.64 57.29 3.92
N LYS A 420 -24.09 56.46 4.88
CA LYS A 420 -25.39 56.65 5.55
C LYS A 420 -25.48 58.02 6.22
N TYR A 421 -24.46 58.44 6.96
CA TYR A 421 -24.47 59.79 7.57
C TYR A 421 -24.52 60.90 6.52
N ALA A 422 -23.77 60.78 5.42
CA ALA A 422 -23.84 61.74 4.31
C ALA A 422 -25.25 61.80 3.68
N TYR A 423 -25.89 60.65 3.49
CA TYR A 423 -27.26 60.58 2.93
C TYR A 423 -28.31 61.19 3.87
N TRP A 424 -28.18 60.99 5.19
CA TRP A 424 -29.06 61.63 6.18
C TRP A 424 -28.89 63.15 6.20
N ILE A 425 -27.66 63.64 6.06
CA ILE A 425 -27.38 65.08 5.97
C ILE A 425 -27.96 65.65 4.67
N ALA A 426 -27.76 64.98 3.53
CA ALA A 426 -28.27 65.42 2.23
C ALA A 426 -29.81 65.38 2.15
N GLY A 427 -30.43 64.30 2.65
CA GLY A 427 -31.89 64.16 2.71
C GLY A 427 -32.54 65.14 3.68
N GLY A 428 -31.89 65.41 4.81
CA GLY A 428 -32.32 66.47 5.74
C GLY A 428 -32.27 67.85 5.10
N ALA A 429 -31.20 68.17 4.37
CA ALA A 429 -31.07 69.43 3.64
C ALA A 429 -32.12 69.57 2.52
N ALA A 430 -32.40 68.50 1.77
CA ALA A 430 -33.44 68.51 0.73
C ALA A 430 -34.86 68.66 1.30
N GLY A 431 -35.16 67.97 2.41
CA GLY A 431 -36.46 68.09 3.09
C GLY A 431 -36.70 69.50 3.64
N LEU A 432 -35.67 70.10 4.25
CA LEU A 432 -35.71 71.50 4.68
C LEU A 432 -35.95 72.45 3.51
N ALA A 433 -35.26 72.25 2.38
CA ALA A 433 -35.45 73.07 1.18
C ALA A 433 -36.87 72.98 0.59
N ILE A 434 -37.50 71.81 0.64
CA ILE A 434 -38.89 71.62 0.16
C ILE A 434 -39.90 72.27 1.11
N ILE A 435 -39.71 72.17 2.42
CA ILE A 435 -40.55 72.85 3.42
C ILE A 435 -40.45 74.37 3.24
N GLU A 436 -39.25 74.87 2.98
CA GLU A 436 -39.00 76.29 2.76
C GLU A 436 -39.63 76.79 1.44
N LEU A 437 -39.66 75.94 0.40
CA LEU A 437 -40.34 76.24 -0.86
C LEU A 437 -41.88 76.23 -0.74
N LEU A 438 -42.44 75.35 0.10
CA LEU A 438 -43.89 75.30 0.37
C LEU A 438 -44.37 76.51 1.20
N LEU A 439 -43.53 77.00 2.13
CA LEU A 439 -43.82 78.20 2.91
C LEU A 439 -43.74 79.50 2.10
N LEU A 440 -43.05 79.49 0.95
CA LEU A 440 -42.98 80.62 0.01
C LEU A 440 -44.15 80.66 -1.00
N LEU A 441 -44.95 79.61 -1.09
CA LEU A 441 -46.09 79.47 -2.01
C LEU A 441 -47.47 79.67 -1.35
N LEU A 442 -47.47 80.05 -0.07
CA LEU A 442 -48.62 80.37 0.77
C LEU A 442 -48.54 81.84 1.19
#